data_AF-A0A7V9MRM2-F1
#
_entry.id   AF-A0A7V9MRM2-F1
#
_cell.length_a   1.000
_cell.length_b   1.000
_cell.length_c   1.000
_cell.angle_alpha   90.00
_cell.angle_beta   90.00
_cell.angle_gamma   90.00
#
_symmetry.space_group_name_H-M   'P 1'
#
loop_
_entity.id
_entity.type
_entity.pdbx_description
1 polymer ?
#
loop_
_entity_poly.entity_id
_entity_poly.type
_entity_poly.pdbx_seq_one_letter_code
_entity_poly.pdbx_strand_id
1 'polypeptide(L)'
;EEKEGNIVWQAPPAKGRQNVIKPETAYEVHSCLIDALESGTGEAASTKFGLKKFPAAGKTGTAYDFTDALFAGYDSAMTCAVWAGFDKPQKIYRGAFGSEIAMPIWVDIMNASAERYPPSVIPVPSGVKTVEICAKSGLLATDKCFETVKTAGGESKQVSTTYKELATTAQMPTDPCSVHGEARARLVRDLPTSGVPRAALVADTKQLEPVTIRGPVLLAENDPYNSVRSTEKPKASPTPETIAGKAEASESLAAPATDASEPILRAIPLTPIEQRPVESVGRKPLEIRRAKPVQPDEEEESETVIPRARPVPTVDPGD
;
A
#
# COMPACT_ATOMS: atom_id res chain seq x y z
N GLU A 1 -30.60 -34.25 -18.09
CA GLU A 1 -31.45 -35.41 -17.77
C GLU A 1 -32.27 -35.78 -19.00
N GLU A 2 -32.54 -37.05 -19.22
CA GLU A 2 -33.50 -37.54 -20.22
C GLU A 2 -34.93 -37.28 -19.75
N LYS A 3 -35.89 -37.47 -20.66
CA LYS A 3 -37.32 -37.31 -20.40
C LYS A 3 -37.84 -38.19 -19.26
N GLU A 4 -37.20 -39.34 -19.02
CA GLU A 4 -37.52 -40.26 -17.92
C GLU A 4 -36.84 -39.88 -16.58
N GLY A 5 -36.08 -38.79 -16.53
CA GLY A 5 -35.33 -38.39 -15.34
C GLY A 5 -33.96 -39.06 -15.19
N ASN A 6 -33.49 -39.79 -16.22
CA ASN A 6 -32.14 -40.36 -16.19
C ASN A 6 -31.11 -39.23 -16.33
N ILE A 7 -30.18 -39.14 -15.38
CA ILE A 7 -29.11 -38.14 -15.42
C ILE A 7 -28.09 -38.52 -16.49
N VAL A 8 -28.16 -37.86 -17.66
CA VAL A 8 -27.21 -38.02 -18.78
C VAL A 8 -25.81 -37.52 -18.40
N TRP A 9 -25.77 -36.43 -17.65
CA TRP A 9 -24.54 -35.81 -17.20
C TRP A 9 -24.82 -34.98 -15.96
N GLN A 10 -23.93 -35.11 -14.97
CA GLN A 10 -23.91 -34.27 -13.79
C GLN A 10 -22.55 -33.58 -13.75
N ALA A 11 -22.56 -32.26 -13.61
CA ALA A 11 -21.32 -31.53 -13.42
C ALA A 11 -20.60 -32.10 -12.20
N PRO A 12 -19.34 -32.55 -12.32
CA PRO A 12 -18.58 -32.96 -11.16
C PRO A 12 -18.58 -31.80 -10.17
N PRO A 13 -18.72 -32.07 -8.86
CA PRO A 13 -18.66 -31.01 -7.86
C PRO A 13 -17.39 -30.21 -8.11
N ALA A 14 -17.53 -28.89 -8.19
CA ALA A 14 -16.41 -28.00 -8.49
C ALA A 14 -15.20 -28.45 -7.68
N LYS A 15 -14.11 -28.86 -8.36
CA LYS A 15 -12.86 -29.26 -7.70
C LYS A 15 -12.59 -28.20 -6.64
N GLY A 16 -12.43 -28.65 -5.39
CA GLY A 16 -12.59 -27.82 -4.20
C GLY A 16 -11.95 -26.44 -4.31
N ARG A 17 -12.59 -25.42 -3.72
CA ARG A 17 -12.12 -24.03 -3.75
C ARG A 17 -10.63 -23.97 -3.42
N GLN A 18 -9.83 -23.59 -4.40
CA GLN A 18 -8.38 -23.41 -4.23
C GLN A 18 -8.10 -21.93 -4.00
N ASN A 19 -7.35 -21.62 -2.93
CA ASN A 19 -6.83 -20.28 -2.74
C ASN A 19 -5.67 -20.06 -3.73
N VAL A 20 -5.90 -19.21 -4.73
CA VAL A 20 -4.88 -18.82 -5.72
C VAL A 20 -4.00 -17.69 -5.20
N ILE A 21 -4.59 -16.78 -4.42
CA ILE A 21 -3.92 -15.64 -3.78
C ILE A 21 -4.29 -15.59 -2.29
N LYS A 22 -3.43 -14.94 -1.51
CA LYS A 22 -3.69 -14.70 -0.09
C LYS A 22 -4.88 -13.74 0.08
N PRO A 23 -5.75 -13.94 1.09
CA PRO A 23 -6.90 -13.07 1.33
C PRO A 23 -6.52 -11.60 1.47
N GLU A 24 -5.41 -11.29 2.15
CA GLU A 24 -4.95 -9.92 2.37
C GLU A 24 -4.62 -9.23 1.05
N THR A 25 -3.84 -9.90 0.19
CA THR A 25 -3.49 -9.41 -1.15
C THR A 25 -4.73 -9.27 -2.04
N ALA A 26 -5.67 -10.20 -1.96
CA ALA A 26 -6.93 -10.11 -2.71
C ALA A 26 -7.74 -8.87 -2.30
N TYR A 27 -7.75 -8.56 -1.00
CA TYR A 27 -8.48 -7.41 -0.47
C TYR A 27 -7.81 -6.07 -0.80
N GLU A 28 -6.48 -6.02 -0.79
CA GLU A 28 -5.72 -4.85 -1.27
C GLU A 28 -6.05 -4.55 -2.74
N VAL A 29 -6.05 -5.58 -3.60
CA VAL A 29 -6.46 -5.42 -5.01
C VAL A 29 -7.93 -5.02 -5.12
N HIS A 30 -8.81 -5.60 -4.30
CA HIS A 30 -10.23 -5.20 -4.27
C HIS A 30 -10.40 -3.72 -3.94
N SER A 31 -9.67 -3.20 -2.95
CA SER A 31 -9.66 -1.77 -2.61
C SER A 31 -9.21 -0.91 -3.79
N CYS A 32 -8.13 -1.30 -4.47
CA CYS A 32 -7.66 -0.61 -5.68
C CYS A 32 -8.72 -0.60 -6.80
N LEU A 33 -9.48 -1.69 -6.94
CA LEU A 33 -10.52 -1.82 -7.96
C LEU A 33 -11.82 -1.07 -7.59
N ILE A 34 -12.09 -0.85 -6.31
CA ILE A 34 -13.12 0.09 -5.85
C ILE A 34 -12.71 1.50 -6.25
N ASP A 35 -11.49 1.93 -5.90
CA ASP A 35 -10.99 3.27 -6.23
C ASP A 35 -10.98 3.50 -7.75
N ALA A 36 -10.58 2.49 -8.53
CA ALA A 36 -10.60 2.55 -9.99
C ALA A 36 -12.02 2.75 -10.56
N LEU A 37 -13.05 2.21 -9.90
CA LEU A 37 -14.45 2.35 -10.28
C LEU A 37 -15.05 3.68 -9.80
N GLU A 38 -14.77 4.10 -8.57
CA GLU A 38 -15.40 5.26 -7.95
C GLU A 38 -14.76 6.60 -8.34
N SER A 39 -13.43 6.63 -8.50
CA SER A 39 -12.67 7.87 -8.73
C SER A 39 -11.62 7.77 -9.84
N GLY A 40 -11.44 6.58 -10.41
CA GLY A 40 -10.50 6.33 -11.49
C GLY A 40 -11.14 6.32 -12.88
N THR A 41 -10.55 5.55 -13.78
CA THR A 41 -11.04 5.37 -15.16
C THR A 41 -12.46 4.79 -15.26
N GLY A 42 -12.98 4.26 -14.16
CA GLY A 42 -14.32 3.68 -14.04
C GLY A 42 -15.40 4.65 -13.60
N GLU A 43 -15.07 5.87 -13.19
CA GLU A 43 -16.01 6.84 -12.57
C GLU A 43 -17.28 7.10 -13.42
N ALA A 44 -17.13 7.04 -14.74
CA ALA A 44 -18.22 7.16 -15.70
C ALA A 44 -19.35 6.14 -15.47
N ALA A 45 -19.06 4.99 -14.87
CA ALA A 45 -20.05 3.97 -14.55
C ALA A 45 -21.19 4.55 -13.69
N SER A 46 -20.86 5.27 -12.63
CA SER A 46 -21.85 5.96 -11.78
C SER A 46 -22.25 7.33 -12.33
N THR A 47 -21.30 8.15 -12.79
CA THR A 47 -21.57 9.56 -13.12
C THR A 47 -22.27 9.76 -14.46
N LYS A 48 -22.09 8.83 -15.41
CA LYS A 48 -22.62 8.92 -16.78
C LYS A 48 -23.60 7.81 -17.13
N PHE A 49 -23.31 6.58 -16.71
CA PHE A 49 -24.08 5.39 -17.12
C PHE A 49 -25.08 4.89 -16.08
N GLY A 50 -25.13 5.49 -14.89
CA GLY A 50 -26.19 5.23 -13.91
C GLY A 50 -26.04 3.91 -13.16
N LEU A 51 -24.81 3.47 -12.87
CA LEU A 51 -24.57 2.39 -11.92
C LEU A 51 -25.21 2.75 -10.57
N LYS A 52 -26.13 1.90 -10.09
CA LYS A 52 -26.80 2.12 -8.80
C LYS A 52 -25.78 2.00 -7.66
N LYS A 53 -26.10 2.60 -6.52
CA LYS A 53 -25.21 2.60 -5.35
C LYS A 53 -25.25 1.24 -4.63
N PHE A 54 -24.24 0.42 -4.87
CA PHE A 54 -23.98 -0.83 -4.14
C PHE A 54 -22.48 -1.19 -4.18
N PRO A 55 -21.98 -2.07 -3.28
CA PRO A 55 -20.56 -2.46 -3.29
C PRO A 55 -20.20 -3.18 -4.59
N ALA A 56 -19.33 -2.58 -5.39
CA ALA A 56 -18.82 -3.15 -6.63
C ALA A 56 -17.38 -2.69 -6.86
N ALA A 57 -16.64 -3.43 -7.68
CA ALA A 57 -15.28 -3.11 -8.05
C ALA A 57 -15.08 -3.45 -9.53
N GLY A 58 -14.23 -2.70 -10.24
CA GLY A 58 -14.06 -2.94 -11.68
C GLY A 58 -12.84 -2.27 -12.29
N LYS A 59 -12.45 -2.80 -13.45
CA LYS A 59 -11.31 -2.31 -14.22
C LYS A 59 -11.64 -2.21 -15.70
N THR A 60 -11.21 -1.08 -16.25
CA THR A 60 -11.18 -0.83 -17.69
C THR A 60 -10.00 -1.55 -18.35
N GLY A 61 -10.24 -2.13 -19.51
CA GLY A 61 -9.22 -2.64 -20.43
C GLY A 61 -9.44 -2.06 -21.82
N THR A 62 -8.36 -1.73 -22.52
CA THR A 62 -8.40 -1.28 -23.92
C THR A 62 -7.14 -1.79 -24.59
N ALA A 63 -7.32 -2.58 -25.64
CA ALA A 63 -6.19 -3.11 -26.39
C ALA A 63 -5.49 -2.00 -27.18
N TYR A 64 -4.25 -2.28 -27.58
CA TYR A 64 -3.48 -1.36 -28.40
C TYR A 64 -4.23 -1.06 -29.72
N ASP A 65 -4.09 0.16 -30.22
CA ASP A 65 -4.76 0.65 -31.42
C ASP A 65 -6.30 0.59 -31.41
N PHE A 66 -6.91 0.44 -30.24
CA PHE A 66 -8.36 0.41 -30.04
C PHE A 66 -9.06 -0.74 -30.80
N THR A 67 -8.43 -1.91 -30.85
CA THR A 67 -9.02 -3.11 -31.46
C THR A 67 -10.08 -3.76 -30.57
N ASP A 68 -9.89 -3.65 -29.26
CA ASP A 68 -10.72 -4.32 -28.26
C ASP A 68 -10.99 -3.39 -27.07
N ALA A 69 -12.23 -3.40 -26.63
CA ALA A 69 -12.71 -2.71 -25.44
C ALA A 69 -13.17 -3.76 -24.41
N LEU A 70 -12.63 -3.69 -23.19
CA LEU A 70 -12.96 -4.60 -22.09
C LEU A 70 -13.38 -3.80 -20.87
N PHE A 71 -14.38 -4.31 -20.16
CA PHE A 71 -14.63 -3.93 -18.78
C PHE A 71 -14.90 -5.19 -17.97
N ALA A 72 -14.13 -5.40 -16.91
CA ALA A 72 -14.31 -6.51 -16.00
C ALA A 72 -14.56 -5.97 -14.60
N GLY A 73 -15.59 -6.48 -13.93
CA GLY A 73 -15.94 -6.06 -12.59
C GLY A 73 -16.80 -7.09 -11.88
N TYR A 74 -16.98 -6.88 -10.59
CA TYR A 74 -17.67 -7.81 -9.73
C TYR A 74 -18.28 -7.10 -8.52
N ASP A 75 -19.23 -7.78 -7.90
CA ASP A 75 -19.68 -7.54 -6.54
C ASP A 75 -19.52 -8.83 -5.72
N SER A 76 -20.09 -8.90 -4.52
CA SER A 76 -19.99 -10.12 -3.69
C SER A 76 -20.79 -11.31 -4.22
N ALA A 77 -21.73 -11.09 -5.14
CA ALA A 77 -22.67 -12.09 -5.64
C ALA A 77 -22.35 -12.55 -7.07
N MET A 78 -21.79 -11.68 -7.91
CA MET A 78 -21.54 -11.92 -9.32
C MET A 78 -20.22 -11.31 -9.80
N THR A 79 -19.58 -11.98 -10.75
CA THR A 79 -18.47 -11.44 -11.56
C THR A 79 -18.93 -11.36 -13.00
N CYS A 80 -18.68 -10.22 -13.66
CA CYS A 80 -19.06 -9.96 -15.04
C CYS A 80 -17.89 -9.31 -15.80
N ALA A 81 -17.60 -9.83 -16.99
CA ALA A 81 -16.67 -9.22 -17.93
C ALA A 81 -17.37 -9.04 -19.28
N VAL A 82 -17.30 -7.82 -19.81
CA VAL A 82 -17.82 -7.46 -21.12
C VAL A 82 -16.66 -7.12 -22.02
N TRP A 83 -16.55 -7.86 -23.13
CA TRP A 83 -15.64 -7.57 -24.23
C TRP A 83 -16.43 -7.12 -25.44
N ALA A 84 -15.90 -6.13 -26.16
CA ALA A 84 -16.42 -5.67 -27.43
C ALA A 84 -15.25 -5.45 -28.41
N GLY A 85 -15.39 -5.99 -29.61
CA GLY A 85 -14.42 -5.93 -30.68
C GLY A 85 -15.00 -6.56 -31.95
N PHE A 86 -14.15 -6.75 -32.94
CA PHE A 86 -14.50 -7.49 -34.17
C PHE A 86 -13.87 -8.87 -34.16
N ASP A 87 -14.47 -9.82 -34.89
CA ASP A 87 -13.96 -11.19 -35.03
C ASP A 87 -12.52 -11.25 -35.56
N LYS A 88 -12.11 -10.22 -36.32
CA LYS A 88 -10.73 -10.00 -36.74
C LYS A 88 -10.20 -8.74 -36.07
N PRO A 89 -8.95 -8.73 -35.57
CA PRO A 89 -8.38 -7.55 -34.92
C PRO A 89 -8.38 -6.35 -35.86
N GLN A 90 -9.33 -5.45 -35.65
CA GLN A 90 -9.53 -4.25 -36.44
C GLN A 90 -9.85 -3.10 -35.50
N LYS A 91 -9.31 -1.93 -35.81
CA LYS A 91 -9.58 -0.70 -35.06
C LYS A 91 -11.07 -0.39 -35.10
N ILE A 92 -11.67 -0.24 -33.92
CA ILE A 92 -13.08 0.14 -33.78
C ILE A 92 -13.25 1.59 -34.25
N TYR A 93 -12.67 2.54 -33.52
CA TYR A 93 -12.41 3.91 -33.94
C TYR A 93 -11.36 4.51 -33.00
N ARG A 94 -10.76 5.65 -33.37
CA ARG A 94 -9.80 6.32 -32.49
C ARG A 94 -10.49 6.78 -31.20
N GLY A 95 -10.03 6.29 -30.05
CA GLY A 95 -10.61 6.63 -28.76
C GLY A 95 -11.71 5.67 -28.29
N ALA A 96 -11.88 4.52 -28.95
CA ALA A 96 -12.79 3.46 -28.49
C ALA A 96 -12.28 2.79 -27.20
N PHE A 97 -12.40 3.51 -26.07
CA PHE A 97 -12.00 3.04 -24.76
C PHE A 97 -13.01 2.06 -24.18
N GLY A 98 -12.52 1.14 -23.34
CA GLY A 98 -13.36 0.20 -22.57
C GLY A 98 -14.43 0.92 -21.72
N SER A 99 -14.12 2.13 -21.25
CA SER A 99 -15.04 3.00 -20.51
C SER A 99 -16.19 3.56 -21.35
N GLU A 100 -16.07 3.59 -22.67
CA GLU A 100 -17.12 4.13 -23.55
C GLU A 100 -17.99 3.04 -24.17
N ILE A 101 -17.41 1.85 -24.41
CA ILE A 101 -18.08 0.78 -25.14
C ILE A 101 -18.53 -0.35 -24.22
N ALA A 102 -17.61 -0.96 -23.46
CA ALA A 102 -17.91 -2.15 -22.66
C ALA A 102 -18.57 -1.82 -21.31
N MET A 103 -18.17 -0.72 -20.69
CA MET A 103 -18.69 -0.27 -19.40
C MET A 103 -20.20 -0.05 -19.35
N PRO A 104 -20.88 0.66 -20.28
CA PRO A 104 -22.33 0.84 -20.20
C PRO A 104 -23.09 -0.48 -20.21
N ILE A 105 -22.65 -1.44 -21.03
CA ILE A 105 -23.24 -2.79 -21.06
C ILE A 105 -23.04 -3.50 -19.72
N TRP A 106 -21.83 -3.39 -19.15
CA TRP A 106 -21.55 -3.96 -17.83
C TRP A 106 -22.44 -3.33 -16.74
N VAL A 107 -22.65 -2.01 -16.78
CA VAL A 107 -23.52 -1.29 -15.84
C VAL A 107 -24.96 -1.82 -15.89
N ASP A 108 -25.51 -2.00 -17.09
CA ASP A 108 -26.86 -2.55 -17.27
C ASP A 108 -26.97 -3.97 -16.68
N ILE A 109 -25.98 -4.82 -16.95
CA ILE A 109 -25.93 -6.19 -16.42
C ILE A 109 -25.86 -6.20 -14.89
N MET A 110 -24.97 -5.40 -14.30
CA MET A 110 -24.81 -5.35 -12.84
C MET A 110 -26.07 -4.79 -12.16
N ASN A 111 -26.66 -3.72 -12.70
CA ASN A 111 -27.90 -3.15 -12.19
C ASN A 111 -29.08 -4.14 -12.21
N ALA A 112 -29.21 -4.93 -13.29
CA ALA A 112 -30.22 -5.98 -13.38
C ALA A 112 -29.93 -7.14 -12.42
N SER A 113 -28.65 -7.53 -12.29
CA SER A 113 -28.25 -8.62 -11.40
C SER A 113 -28.50 -8.30 -9.93
N ALA A 114 -28.27 -7.06 -9.50
CA ALA A 114 -28.43 -6.63 -8.11
C ALA A 114 -29.89 -6.71 -7.63
N GLU A 115 -30.87 -6.70 -8.54
CA GLU A 115 -32.28 -6.89 -8.21
C GLU A 115 -32.60 -8.33 -7.81
N ARG A 116 -31.87 -9.29 -8.40
CA ARG A 116 -32.06 -10.73 -8.12
C ARG A 116 -31.07 -11.28 -7.11
N TYR A 117 -29.85 -10.76 -7.11
CA TYR A 117 -28.72 -11.18 -6.31
C TYR A 117 -28.14 -9.95 -5.60
N PRO A 118 -28.79 -9.48 -4.51
CA PRO A 118 -28.36 -8.26 -3.84
C PRO A 118 -26.94 -8.44 -3.27
N PRO A 119 -25.98 -7.57 -3.66
CA PRO A 119 -24.63 -7.69 -3.16
C PRO A 119 -24.51 -7.21 -1.71
N SER A 120 -23.45 -7.65 -1.07
CA SER A 120 -23.05 -7.31 0.29
C SER A 120 -21.61 -6.81 0.30
N VAL A 121 -21.20 -6.21 1.42
CA VAL A 121 -19.81 -5.77 1.59
C VAL A 121 -18.91 -7.00 1.69
N ILE A 122 -17.85 -7.05 0.87
CA ILE A 122 -16.81 -8.06 0.99
C ILE A 122 -16.02 -7.78 2.30
N PRO A 123 -15.92 -8.74 3.23
CA PRO A 123 -15.29 -8.50 4.52
C PRO A 123 -13.78 -8.32 4.40
N VAL A 124 -13.24 -7.39 5.19
CA VAL A 124 -11.79 -7.20 5.34
C VAL A 124 -11.20 -8.45 6.00
N PRO A 125 -10.20 -9.11 5.41
CA PRO A 125 -9.54 -10.26 6.02
C PRO A 125 -8.74 -9.86 7.26
N SER A 126 -8.57 -10.80 8.19
CA SER A 126 -7.74 -10.60 9.38
C SER A 126 -6.29 -10.30 8.99
N GLY A 127 -5.67 -9.29 9.63
CA GLY A 127 -4.26 -8.96 9.41
C GLY A 127 -4.02 -7.77 8.46
N VAL A 128 -5.04 -7.34 7.73
CA VAL A 128 -5.02 -6.05 7.00
C VAL A 128 -5.39 -4.93 7.98
N LYS A 129 -4.60 -3.85 7.99
CA LYS A 129 -4.85 -2.64 8.78
C LYS A 129 -4.83 -1.44 7.86
N THR A 130 -5.60 -0.41 8.23
CA THR A 130 -5.50 0.89 7.60
C THR A 130 -4.36 1.69 8.22
N VAL A 131 -3.45 2.18 7.39
CA VAL A 131 -2.30 3.02 7.77
C VAL A 131 -2.38 4.35 7.04
N GLU A 132 -2.01 5.44 7.72
CA GLU A 132 -1.93 6.76 7.09
C GLU A 132 -0.52 6.98 6.53
N ILE A 133 -0.43 7.10 5.20
CA ILE A 133 0.81 7.31 4.47
C ILE A 133 0.82 8.67 3.79
N CYS A 134 2.01 9.16 3.46
CA CYS A 134 2.16 10.30 2.56
C CYS A 134 2.03 9.85 1.11
N ALA A 135 1.10 10.44 0.36
CA ALA A 135 0.86 10.13 -1.05
C ALA A 135 2.05 10.41 -1.98
N LYS A 136 3.03 11.22 -1.54
CA LYS A 136 4.25 11.51 -2.32
C LYS A 136 5.41 10.56 -2.01
N SER A 137 5.62 10.24 -0.73
CA SER A 137 6.78 9.43 -0.30
C SER A 137 6.46 7.94 -0.18
N GLY A 138 5.18 7.57 0.00
CA GLY A 138 4.77 6.21 0.33
C GLY A 138 5.15 5.75 1.75
N LEU A 139 5.71 6.65 2.56
CA LEU A 139 6.14 6.41 3.94
C LEU A 139 5.07 6.88 4.94
N LEU A 140 5.27 6.63 6.24
CA LEU A 140 4.33 7.06 7.27
C LEU A 140 4.08 8.56 7.21
N ALA A 141 2.80 8.95 7.20
CA ALA A 141 2.43 10.34 7.22
C ALA A 141 2.95 11.04 8.48
N THR A 142 3.32 12.30 8.33
CA THR A 142 3.71 13.18 9.44
C THR A 142 2.71 14.33 9.52
N ASP A 143 2.71 15.05 10.64
CA ASP A 143 1.98 16.30 10.85
C ASP A 143 2.34 17.39 9.82
N LYS A 144 3.44 17.23 9.09
CA LYS A 144 3.94 18.16 8.08
C LYS A 144 3.57 17.75 6.65
N CYS A 145 2.84 16.65 6.43
CA CYS A 145 2.40 16.17 5.11
C CYS A 145 1.34 17.05 4.43
N PHE A 146 1.66 18.32 4.20
CA PHE A 146 0.83 19.30 3.51
C PHE A 146 1.60 19.94 2.35
N GLU A 147 0.92 20.19 1.25
CA GLU A 147 1.46 20.96 0.13
C GLU A 147 0.67 22.25 -0.07
N THR A 148 1.37 23.31 -0.45
CA THR A 148 0.74 24.57 -0.83
C THR A 148 0.43 24.52 -2.32
N VAL A 149 -0.85 24.41 -2.66
CA VAL A 149 -1.34 24.40 -4.04
C VAL A 149 -1.91 25.77 -4.37
N LYS A 150 -1.57 26.30 -5.55
CA LYS A 150 -2.18 27.53 -6.06
C LYS A 150 -3.52 27.21 -6.71
N THR A 151 -4.58 27.83 -6.23
CA THR A 151 -5.91 27.75 -6.84
C THR A 151 -5.92 28.53 -8.16
N ALA A 152 -6.87 28.24 -9.06
CA ALA A 152 -7.05 28.96 -10.31
C ALA A 152 -7.17 30.49 -10.15
N GLY A 153 -7.61 30.97 -8.96
CA GLY A 153 -7.66 32.39 -8.60
C GLY A 153 -6.35 32.98 -8.05
N GLY A 154 -5.23 32.24 -8.05
CA GLY A 154 -3.92 32.70 -7.56
C GLY A 154 -3.71 32.60 -6.05
N GLU A 155 -4.76 32.29 -5.28
CA GLU A 155 -4.68 32.04 -3.84
C GLU A 155 -3.92 30.74 -3.53
N SER A 156 -3.11 30.76 -2.49
CA SER A 156 -2.35 29.60 -2.03
C SER A 156 -3.12 28.88 -0.92
N LYS A 157 -3.48 27.61 -1.13
CA LYS A 157 -4.17 26.77 -0.15
C LYS A 157 -3.29 25.60 0.27
N GLN A 158 -3.21 25.34 1.58
CA GLN A 158 -2.60 24.11 2.08
C GLN A 158 -3.56 22.94 1.92
N VAL A 159 -3.08 21.87 1.29
CA VAL A 159 -3.82 20.63 1.05
C VAL A 159 -3.05 19.49 1.69
N SER A 160 -3.73 18.64 2.47
CA SER A 160 -3.11 17.43 3.01
C SER A 160 -2.70 16.51 1.88
N THR A 161 -1.51 15.93 2.01
CA THR A 161 -1.00 14.88 1.13
C THR A 161 -1.07 13.51 1.79
N THR A 162 -1.85 13.37 2.87
CA THR A 162 -2.06 12.08 3.54
C THR A 162 -3.10 11.24 2.80
N TYR A 163 -2.86 9.93 2.75
CA TYR A 163 -3.74 8.94 2.16
C TYR A 163 -3.84 7.72 3.10
N LYS A 164 -5.01 7.11 3.19
CA LYS A 164 -5.24 5.92 4.00
C LYS A 164 -5.09 4.69 3.13
N GLU A 165 -4.01 3.95 3.35
CA GLU A 165 -3.67 2.74 2.61
C GLU A 165 -4.01 1.50 3.43
N LEU A 166 -4.31 0.39 2.76
CA LEU A 166 -4.44 -0.92 3.40
C LEU A 166 -3.10 -1.66 3.33
N ALA A 167 -2.62 -2.13 4.47
CA ALA A 167 -1.37 -2.88 4.53
C ALA A 167 -1.42 -3.95 5.62
N THR A 168 -0.73 -5.06 5.39
CA THR A 168 -0.37 -5.98 6.47
C THR A 168 0.72 -5.38 7.35
N THR A 169 0.87 -5.88 8.58
CA THR A 169 1.92 -5.40 9.51
C THR A 169 3.34 -5.54 8.95
N ALA A 170 3.56 -6.45 7.99
CA ALA A 170 4.85 -6.62 7.31
C ALA A 170 5.09 -5.61 6.16
N GLN A 171 4.02 -5.09 5.54
CA GLN A 171 4.11 -4.09 4.47
C GLN A 171 4.09 -2.65 5.01
N MET A 172 3.56 -2.44 6.22
CA MET A 172 3.46 -1.11 6.82
C MET A 172 4.82 -0.41 6.85
N PRO A 173 4.93 0.82 6.29
CA PRO A 173 6.13 1.61 6.42
C PRO A 173 6.42 1.90 7.89
N THR A 174 7.68 1.85 8.30
CA THR A 174 8.12 2.22 9.66
C THR A 174 8.77 3.59 9.69
N ASP A 175 9.34 4.02 8.56
CA ASP A 175 10.04 5.29 8.46
C ASP A 175 9.04 6.43 8.21
N PRO A 176 9.25 7.61 8.83
CA PRO A 176 8.42 8.78 8.59
C PRO A 176 8.68 9.37 7.20
N CYS A 177 7.70 10.11 6.68
CA CYS A 177 7.80 10.83 5.41
C CYS A 177 9.09 11.67 5.32
N SER A 178 9.87 11.40 4.28
CA SER A 178 11.11 12.12 3.97
C SER A 178 10.90 13.33 3.04
N VAL A 179 9.72 13.44 2.43
CA VAL A 179 9.36 14.50 1.48
C VAL A 179 8.80 15.72 2.21
N HIS A 180 7.90 15.50 3.16
CA HIS A 180 7.25 16.54 3.94
C HIS A 180 7.68 16.46 5.39
N GLY A 181 8.48 17.44 5.77
CA GLY A 181 9.24 17.51 7.01
C GLY A 181 10.24 18.64 6.86
N GLU A 182 10.81 19.13 7.96
CA GLU A 182 11.80 20.21 7.87
C GLU A 182 12.99 19.82 6.98
N ALA A 183 13.54 20.79 6.28
CA ALA A 183 14.70 20.70 5.37
C ALA A 183 15.97 20.08 6.00
N ARG A 184 15.94 19.68 7.27
CA ARG A 184 17.06 19.09 8.02
C ARG A 184 17.42 17.67 7.56
N ALA A 185 16.55 16.98 6.81
CA ALA A 185 16.93 15.71 6.16
C ALA A 185 17.69 15.90 4.82
N ARG A 186 17.82 17.14 4.30
CA ARG A 186 18.70 17.45 3.15
C ARG A 186 20.13 17.81 3.54
N LEU A 187 20.53 17.61 4.80
CA LEU A 187 21.91 17.86 5.23
C LEU A 187 22.91 16.78 4.78
N VAL A 188 22.43 15.65 4.23
CA VAL A 188 23.30 14.57 3.74
C VAL A 188 22.98 14.24 2.30
N ARG A 189 23.28 15.15 1.37
CA ARG A 189 23.62 14.71 0.01
C ARG A 189 24.51 15.60 -0.85
N ASP A 190 25.03 16.72 -0.34
CA ASP A 190 26.01 17.54 -1.08
C ASP A 190 27.13 18.11 -0.17
N LEU A 191 27.83 17.25 0.58
CA LEU A 191 29.08 17.65 1.24
C LEU A 191 30.26 16.85 0.65
N PRO A 192 31.18 17.48 -0.09
CA PRO A 192 32.47 16.85 -0.36
C PRO A 192 33.18 16.60 0.97
N THR A 193 33.77 15.41 1.12
CA THR A 193 34.40 14.89 2.34
C THR A 193 35.51 15.78 2.92
N SER A 194 35.99 16.77 2.16
CA SER A 194 37.02 17.73 2.57
C SER A 194 36.49 19.04 3.17
N GLY A 195 35.17 19.26 3.21
CA GLY A 195 34.59 20.59 3.46
C GLY A 195 33.99 20.85 4.84
N VAL A 196 33.93 19.88 5.75
CA VAL A 196 33.37 20.09 7.09
C VAL A 196 34.50 20.34 8.08
N PRO A 197 34.73 21.58 8.59
CA PRO A 197 35.56 21.74 9.76
C PRO A 197 34.82 21.03 10.89
N ARG A 198 35.29 19.85 11.28
CA ARG A 198 34.91 19.29 12.57
C ARG A 198 35.36 20.33 13.58
N ALA A 199 34.41 20.99 14.25
CA ALA A 199 34.73 21.76 15.43
C ALA A 199 35.46 20.79 16.36
N ALA A 200 36.77 20.99 16.51
CA ALA A 200 37.50 20.36 17.60
C ALA A 200 36.80 20.85 18.88
N LEU A 201 36.38 19.92 19.72
CA LEU A 201 35.76 20.23 21.01
C LEU A 201 36.64 21.24 21.75
N VAL A 202 36.13 22.46 21.91
CA VAL A 202 36.83 23.54 22.63
C VAL A 202 36.94 23.23 24.12
N ALA A 203 36.16 22.28 24.64
CA ALA A 203 36.18 21.85 26.02
C ALA A 203 36.44 20.34 26.15
N ASP A 204 37.27 19.97 27.13
CA ASP A 204 37.48 18.58 27.53
C ASP A 204 36.21 18.04 28.19
N THR A 205 35.55 17.10 27.52
CA THR A 205 34.27 16.52 27.95
C THR A 205 34.38 15.70 29.23
N LYS A 206 35.60 15.41 29.70
CA LYS A 206 35.84 14.76 31.00
C LYS A 206 35.72 15.72 32.19
N GLN A 207 35.72 17.03 31.95
CA GLN A 207 35.62 18.07 32.99
C GLN A 207 34.20 18.63 33.15
N LEU A 208 33.24 18.13 32.38
CA LEU A 208 31.83 18.49 32.48
C LEU A 208 31.14 17.51 33.44
N GLU A 209 30.64 18.01 34.57
CA GLU A 209 29.72 17.22 35.38
C GLU A 209 28.39 17.06 34.63
N PRO A 210 27.90 15.82 34.42
CA PRO A 210 26.59 15.60 33.83
C PRO A 210 25.51 16.23 34.69
N VAL A 211 24.65 17.06 34.10
CA VAL A 211 23.45 17.54 34.78
C VAL A 211 22.51 16.34 34.94
N THR A 212 22.50 15.73 36.13
CA THR A 212 21.53 14.69 36.48
C THR A 212 20.12 15.27 36.46
N ILE A 213 19.29 14.72 35.60
CA ILE A 213 17.89 15.10 35.46
C ILE A 213 17.17 14.74 36.77
N ARG A 214 16.74 15.75 37.54
CA ARG A 214 16.15 15.57 38.87
C ARG A 214 14.69 15.08 38.88
N GLY A 215 14.14 14.70 37.72
CA GLY A 215 12.76 14.24 37.57
C GLY A 215 12.40 13.97 36.10
N PRO A 216 11.21 13.45 35.79
CA PRO A 216 10.81 13.23 34.40
C PRO A 216 10.84 14.56 33.65
N VAL A 217 11.55 14.60 32.53
CA VAL A 217 11.46 15.73 31.59
C VAL A 217 10.03 15.72 31.07
N LEU A 218 9.20 16.63 31.60
CA LEU A 218 7.94 16.97 31.00
C LEU A 218 8.27 17.56 29.62
N LEU A 219 8.13 16.75 28.57
CA LEU A 219 7.92 17.27 27.22
C LEU A 219 6.62 18.06 27.31
N ALA A 220 6.72 19.37 27.51
CA ALA A 220 5.58 20.26 27.48
C ALA A 220 4.83 20.04 26.16
N GLU A 221 3.51 20.26 26.17
CA GLU A 221 2.69 20.26 24.95
C GLU A 221 3.35 21.06 23.82
N ASN A 222 4.06 22.13 24.17
CA ASN A 222 4.95 22.89 23.28
C ASN A 222 6.41 22.44 23.44
N ASP A 223 6.85 21.61 22.51
CA ASP A 223 8.26 21.27 22.33
C ASP A 223 9.01 22.46 21.69
N PRO A 224 9.99 23.07 22.39
CA PRO A 224 10.77 24.19 21.86
C PRO A 224 11.66 23.82 20.67
N TYR A 225 11.84 22.52 20.37
CA TYR A 225 12.60 22.02 19.24
C TYR A 225 11.73 21.60 18.04
N ASN A 226 10.40 21.73 18.14
CA ASN A 226 9.43 21.42 17.09
C ASN A 226 9.62 20.01 16.47
N SER A 227 9.90 19.02 17.31
CA SER A 227 10.13 17.64 16.90
C SER A 227 8.89 17.04 16.24
N VAL A 228 9.13 16.23 15.21
CA VAL A 228 8.08 15.54 14.45
C VAL A 228 7.36 14.57 15.38
N ARG A 229 6.05 14.77 15.55
CA ARG A 229 5.20 13.86 16.33
C ARG A 229 4.48 12.92 15.38
N SER A 230 4.60 11.61 15.61
CA SER A 230 3.77 10.62 14.93
C SER A 230 2.30 10.84 15.30
N THR A 231 1.38 10.67 14.34
CA THR A 231 -0.07 10.72 14.58
C THR A 231 -0.59 9.45 15.28
N GLU A 232 0.22 8.39 15.35
CA GLU A 232 -0.12 7.20 16.11
C GLU A 232 -0.13 7.49 17.62
N LYS A 233 -1.29 7.34 18.25
CA LYS A 233 -1.37 7.33 19.71
C LYS A 233 -0.80 6.01 20.23
N PRO A 234 0.28 6.02 21.03
CA PRO A 234 0.80 4.79 21.61
C PRO A 234 -0.28 4.16 22.51
N LYS A 235 -0.51 2.85 22.32
CA LYS A 235 -1.38 2.07 23.21
C LYS A 235 -0.72 2.07 24.60
N ALA A 236 -1.46 2.48 25.62
CA ALA A 236 -0.96 2.55 26.99
C ALA A 236 -0.37 1.20 27.41
N SER A 237 0.89 1.21 27.87
CA SER A 237 1.48 0.03 28.49
C SER A 237 0.77 -0.23 29.83
N PRO A 238 0.52 -1.50 30.21
CA PRO A 238 -0.06 -1.80 31.50
C PRO A 238 0.88 -1.34 32.61
N THR A 239 0.38 -0.49 33.50
CA THR A 239 1.10 0.03 34.66
C THR A 239 1.39 -1.11 35.63
N PRO A 240 2.63 -1.29 36.12
CA PRO A 240 2.89 -2.20 37.24
C PRO A 240 2.23 -1.64 38.52
N GLU A 241 1.58 -2.51 39.28
CA GLU A 241 0.96 -2.17 40.57
C GLU A 241 2.03 -1.65 41.55
N THR A 242 1.82 -0.42 42.04
CA THR A 242 2.68 0.21 43.05
C THR A 242 2.44 -0.46 44.41
N ILE A 243 3.47 -1.12 44.95
CA ILE A 243 3.51 -1.51 46.36
C ILE A 243 3.69 -0.25 47.20
N ALA A 244 2.67 0.09 47.98
CA ALA A 244 2.71 1.15 48.96
C ALA A 244 3.62 0.76 50.15
N GLY A 245 4.69 1.53 50.37
CA GLY A 245 5.52 1.50 51.56
C GLY A 245 5.62 2.91 52.16
N LYS A 246 5.17 3.04 53.41
CA LYS A 246 4.98 4.25 54.21
C LYS A 246 6.19 5.19 54.27
N ALA A 247 5.87 6.49 54.29
CA ALA A 247 6.71 7.58 54.74
C ALA A 247 6.96 7.53 56.25
N GLU A 248 8.18 7.87 56.67
CA GLU A 248 8.46 8.54 57.93
C GLU A 248 9.61 9.54 57.71
N ALA A 249 9.40 10.74 58.26
CA ALA A 249 10.31 11.88 58.20
C ALA A 249 11.16 11.93 59.48
N SER A 250 12.42 12.35 59.37
CA SER A 250 13.18 12.89 60.50
C SER A 250 14.25 13.88 60.02
N GLU A 251 14.38 14.95 60.79
CA GLU A 251 15.09 16.20 60.54
C GLU A 251 16.64 16.16 60.63
N SER A 252 17.25 17.08 59.86
CA SER A 252 18.34 18.00 60.23
C SER A 252 19.81 17.55 60.38
N LEU A 253 20.67 18.51 59.96
CA LEU A 253 22.03 18.87 60.40
C LEU A 253 23.23 18.54 59.47
N ALA A 254 23.75 19.63 58.87
CA ALA A 254 25.15 20.10 58.82
C ALA A 254 26.27 19.25 58.17
N ALA A 255 26.93 19.87 57.17
CA ALA A 255 28.33 19.64 56.76
C ALA A 255 29.29 20.45 57.69
N PRO A 256 30.65 20.32 57.70
CA PRO A 256 31.53 20.00 56.55
C PRO A 256 32.90 19.27 56.79
N ALA A 257 33.57 18.99 55.64
CA ALA A 257 35.02 18.97 55.34
C ALA A 257 36.01 17.97 56.01
N THR A 258 36.77 17.19 55.21
CA THR A 258 38.20 17.41 54.85
C THR A 258 38.94 16.15 54.34
N ASP A 259 39.88 16.40 53.41
CA ASP A 259 41.22 15.80 53.20
C ASP A 259 41.53 14.56 52.32
N ALA A 260 42.76 14.61 51.79
CA ALA A 260 43.32 14.12 50.53
C ALA A 260 44.05 12.75 50.56
N SER A 261 44.45 12.22 49.36
CA SER A 261 45.83 11.78 49.03
C SER A 261 46.02 11.03 47.66
N GLU A 262 46.88 11.62 46.80
CA GLU A 262 47.91 11.02 45.88
C GLU A 262 47.57 10.28 44.54
N PRO A 263 48.54 10.02 43.60
CA PRO A 263 49.19 10.97 42.67
C PRO A 263 49.15 10.54 41.17
N ILE A 264 49.60 11.43 40.26
CA ILE A 264 49.56 11.32 38.78
C ILE A 264 50.80 10.59 38.22
N LEU A 265 50.62 9.68 37.23
CA LEU A 265 51.70 9.14 36.38
C LEU A 265 51.43 9.39 34.88
N ARG A 266 52.46 9.85 34.16
CA ARG A 266 52.46 10.26 32.74
C ARG A 266 52.48 9.06 31.79
N ALA A 267 51.84 9.21 30.63
CA ALA A 267 51.73 8.19 29.59
C ALA A 267 52.98 8.07 28.69
N ILE A 268 53.27 6.84 28.23
CA ILE A 268 54.27 6.49 27.21
C ILE A 268 53.55 6.36 25.85
N PRO A 269 54.07 6.93 24.75
CA PRO A 269 53.43 6.83 23.43
C PRO A 269 53.72 5.49 22.74
N LEU A 270 52.69 4.85 22.19
CA LEU A 270 52.81 3.68 21.31
C LEU A 270 52.67 4.11 19.83
N THR A 271 53.54 3.58 18.98
CA THR A 271 53.60 3.84 17.53
C THR A 271 52.51 3.08 16.75
N PRO A 272 52.01 3.61 15.61
CA PRO A 272 50.94 2.99 14.85
C PRO A 272 51.39 1.73 14.09
N ILE A 273 50.50 0.73 14.01
CA ILE A 273 50.67 -0.51 13.23
C ILE A 273 50.26 -0.26 11.77
N GLU A 274 51.09 -0.66 10.81
CA GLU A 274 50.82 -0.60 9.37
C GLU A 274 49.68 -1.54 8.94
N GLN A 275 48.77 -1.04 8.11
CA GLN A 275 47.65 -1.81 7.54
C GLN A 275 48.10 -2.58 6.27
N ARG A 276 47.74 -3.87 6.19
CA ARG A 276 47.87 -4.65 4.94
C ARG A 276 46.69 -4.38 3.98
N PRO A 277 46.89 -4.45 2.66
CA PRO A 277 45.82 -4.20 1.68
C PRO A 277 44.85 -5.38 1.59
N VAL A 278 43.56 -5.09 1.43
CA VAL A 278 42.50 -6.09 1.20
C VAL A 278 42.25 -6.24 -0.30
N GLU A 279 42.37 -7.46 -0.81
CA GLU A 279 42.07 -7.81 -2.20
C GLU A 279 40.56 -7.75 -2.51
N SER A 280 40.23 -7.24 -3.70
CA SER A 280 38.87 -7.13 -4.21
C SER A 280 38.37 -8.46 -4.79
N VAL A 281 37.40 -9.09 -4.12
CA VAL A 281 36.70 -10.26 -4.67
C VAL A 281 35.69 -9.82 -5.73
N GLY A 282 35.92 -10.23 -6.98
CA GLY A 282 35.06 -9.94 -8.13
C GLY A 282 33.66 -10.53 -8.00
N ARG A 283 32.63 -9.68 -8.09
CA ARG A 283 31.23 -10.12 -8.21
C ARG A 283 30.92 -10.42 -9.68
N LYS A 284 30.46 -11.63 -9.98
CA LYS A 284 29.87 -11.97 -11.29
C LYS A 284 28.54 -11.23 -11.48
N PRO A 285 28.18 -10.85 -12.73
CA PRO A 285 26.90 -10.18 -13.01
C PRO A 285 25.73 -11.14 -12.78
N LEU A 286 24.65 -10.64 -12.18
CA LEU A 286 23.40 -11.37 -11.99
C LEU A 286 22.66 -11.51 -13.34
N GLU A 287 22.33 -12.74 -13.73
CA GLU A 287 21.47 -13.01 -14.91
C GLU A 287 20.03 -12.61 -14.63
N ILE A 288 19.52 -11.65 -15.40
CA ILE A 288 18.11 -11.25 -15.40
C ILE A 288 17.34 -12.24 -16.29
N ARG A 289 16.55 -13.14 -15.69
CA ARG A 289 15.64 -14.02 -16.44
C ARG A 289 14.47 -13.20 -17.00
N ARG A 290 14.46 -13.00 -18.32
CA ARG A 290 13.31 -12.44 -19.04
C ARG A 290 12.23 -13.51 -19.22
N ALA A 291 10.97 -13.14 -19.05
CA ALA A 291 9.83 -14.02 -19.29
C ALA A 291 9.76 -14.42 -20.78
N LYS A 292 9.56 -15.70 -21.06
CA LYS A 292 9.25 -16.20 -22.41
C LYS A 292 7.75 -16.06 -22.65
N PRO A 293 7.31 -15.57 -23.83
CA PRO A 293 5.90 -15.56 -24.19
C PRO A 293 5.37 -17.00 -24.28
N VAL A 294 4.17 -17.21 -23.73
CA VAL A 294 3.45 -18.49 -23.79
C VAL A 294 3.00 -18.69 -25.25
N GLN A 295 3.44 -19.76 -25.89
CA GLN A 295 2.91 -20.16 -27.19
C GLN A 295 1.53 -20.80 -27.00
N PRO A 296 0.61 -20.68 -27.98
CA PRO A 296 -0.64 -21.42 -27.95
C PRO A 296 -0.34 -22.91 -27.89
N ASP A 297 -1.12 -23.65 -27.10
CA ASP A 297 -1.02 -25.10 -27.03
C ASP A 297 -1.20 -25.67 -28.45
N GLU A 298 -0.28 -26.55 -28.87
CA GLU A 298 -0.48 -27.35 -30.08
C GLU A 298 -1.68 -28.25 -29.82
N GLU A 299 -2.85 -27.84 -30.31
CA GLU A 299 -4.04 -28.66 -30.36
C GLU A 299 -3.74 -29.90 -31.22
N GLU A 300 -3.68 -31.08 -30.60
CA GLU A 300 -3.86 -32.31 -31.35
C GLU A 300 -5.26 -32.25 -31.99
N GLU A 301 -5.28 -32.13 -33.32
CA GLU A 301 -6.48 -32.22 -34.15
C GLU A 301 -7.13 -33.61 -33.96
N SER A 302 -8.01 -33.75 -32.98
CA SER A 302 -9.05 -34.79 -33.02
C SER A 302 -10.33 -34.18 -33.58
N GLU A 303 -10.50 -34.28 -34.89
CA GLU A 303 -11.72 -33.91 -35.60
C GLU A 303 -12.95 -34.59 -34.98
N THR A 304 -13.79 -33.82 -34.29
CA THR A 304 -15.24 -34.11 -34.22
C THR A 304 -15.99 -32.79 -34.38
N VAL A 305 -16.23 -32.43 -35.64
CA VAL A 305 -17.04 -31.29 -36.03
C VAL A 305 -18.48 -31.51 -35.52
N ILE A 306 -18.89 -30.74 -34.52
CA ILE A 306 -20.29 -30.66 -34.09
C ILE A 306 -21.08 -29.97 -35.21
N PRO A 307 -22.09 -30.60 -35.84
CA PRO A 307 -22.86 -29.96 -36.89
C PRO A 307 -23.71 -28.82 -36.31
N ARG A 308 -23.66 -27.65 -36.98
CA ARG A 308 -24.52 -26.50 -36.68
C ARG A 308 -26.00 -26.89 -36.74
N ALA A 309 -26.73 -26.62 -35.67
CA ALA A 309 -28.19 -26.78 -35.63
C ALA A 309 -28.86 -25.89 -36.69
N ARG A 310 -29.68 -26.48 -37.56
CA ARG A 310 -30.62 -25.74 -38.41
C ARG A 310 -31.88 -25.40 -37.60
N PRO A 311 -32.49 -24.22 -37.79
CA PRO A 311 -33.75 -23.88 -37.15
C PRO A 311 -34.87 -24.82 -37.63
N VAL A 312 -35.70 -25.27 -36.69
CA VAL A 312 -36.89 -26.10 -36.93
C VAL A 312 -37.97 -25.24 -37.61
N PRO A 313 -38.64 -25.69 -38.68
CA PRO A 313 -39.75 -24.94 -39.26
C PRO A 313 -40.93 -24.90 -38.29
N THR A 314 -41.51 -23.71 -38.15
CA THR A 314 -42.77 -23.45 -37.42
C THR A 314 -43.91 -24.23 -38.06
N VAL A 315 -44.59 -25.07 -37.28
CA VAL A 315 -45.84 -25.73 -37.67
C VAL A 315 -46.98 -24.72 -37.48
N ASP A 316 -47.68 -24.41 -38.56
CA ASP A 316 -48.89 -23.59 -38.55
C ASP A 316 -50.07 -24.40 -37.95
N PRO A 317 -50.89 -23.84 -37.04
CA PRO A 317 -52.00 -24.59 -36.46
C PRO A 317 -53.22 -24.49 -37.38
N GLY A 318 -53.38 -25.49 -38.26
CA GLY A 318 -54.57 -25.60 -39.11
C GLY A 318 -54.55 -26.82 -40.04
N ASP A 319 -54.75 -28.01 -39.48
CA ASP A 319 -55.55 -29.14 -40.03
C ASP A 319 -55.59 -30.30 -39.02
#